data_AF-A0A1J3CK05-F1
#
_entry.id   AF-A0A1J3CK05-F1
#
_cell.length_a   1.000
_cell.length_b   1.000
_cell.length_c   1.000
_cell.angle_alpha   90.00
_cell.angle_beta   90.00
_cell.angle_gamma   90.00
#
_symmetry.space_group_name_H-M   'P 1'
#
loop_
_entity.id
_entity.type
_entity.pdbx_description
1 polymer ?
#
loop_
_entity_poly.entity_id
_entity_poly.type
_entity_poly.pdbx_seq_one_letter_code
_entity_poly.pdbx_strand_id
1 'polypeptide(L)'
;AAAFIKHAARAMVEKGTRGSIICTTSVVSEIGGGRRGRHGYTASKHGLLGLIRSASGGLGKYGIRVNGVAPYALATPMTSHDEETAKRVEDDFGARGILKGVVLKAHHVAQAALFLASDD
;
A
#
# COMPACT_ATOMS: atom_id res chain seq x y z
N ALA A 1 -7.75 1.39 9.68
CA ALA A 1 -7.91 1.99 8.32
C ALA A 1 -9.24 2.71 8.13
N ALA A 2 -10.39 2.05 8.31
CA ALA A 2 -11.71 2.71 8.19
C ALA A 2 -11.83 3.97 9.06
N ALA A 3 -11.42 3.88 10.34
CA ALA A 3 -11.41 5.03 11.25
C ALA A 3 -10.48 6.16 10.75
N PHE A 4 -9.27 5.81 10.28
CA PHE A 4 -8.34 6.79 9.72
C PHE A 4 -8.94 7.54 8.52
N ILE A 5 -9.46 6.81 7.53
CA ILE A 5 -10.10 7.42 6.35
C ILE A 5 -11.27 8.31 6.77
N LYS A 6 -12.15 7.81 7.65
CA LYS A 6 -13.31 8.56 8.16
C LYS A 6 -12.90 9.88 8.81
N HIS A 7 -11.95 9.85 9.74
CA HIS A 7 -11.57 11.03 10.52
C HIS A 7 -10.72 12.02 9.72
N ALA A 8 -9.79 11.53 8.90
CA ALA A 8 -9.01 12.38 8.00
C ALA A 8 -9.90 13.07 6.97
N ALA A 9 -10.79 12.32 6.31
CA ALA A 9 -11.72 12.89 5.34
C ALA A 9 -12.66 13.91 5.98
N ARG A 10 -13.20 13.63 7.17
CA ARG A 10 -14.05 14.60 7.89
C ARG A 10 -13.30 15.91 8.15
N ALA A 11 -12.09 15.84 8.67
CA ALA A 11 -11.28 17.02 8.94
C ALA A 11 -10.93 17.81 7.67
N MET A 12 -10.67 17.12 6.56
CA MET A 12 -10.44 17.75 5.25
C MET A 12 -11.69 18.45 4.74
N VAL A 13 -12.86 17.80 4.81
CA VAL A 13 -14.14 18.38 4.38
C VAL A 13 -14.52 19.60 5.22
N GLU A 14 -14.41 19.52 6.54
CA GLU A 14 -14.73 20.62 7.46
C GLU A 14 -13.85 21.86 7.20
N LYS A 15 -12.61 21.66 6.77
CA LYS A 15 -11.65 22.74 6.45
C LYS A 15 -11.67 23.16 4.97
N GLY A 16 -12.50 22.55 4.13
CA GLY A 16 -12.47 22.76 2.67
C GLY A 16 -11.13 22.36 2.02
N THR A 17 -10.35 21.48 2.66
CA THR A 17 -9.05 21.03 2.17
C THR A 17 -9.22 19.91 1.15
N ARG A 18 -8.79 20.17 -0.09
CA ARG A 18 -8.65 19.15 -1.15
C ARG A 18 -7.34 18.39 -0.96
N GLY A 19 -7.21 17.18 -1.50
CA GLY A 19 -5.94 16.45 -1.41
C GLY A 19 -6.05 14.94 -1.59
N SER A 20 -5.15 14.21 -0.94
CA SER A 20 -5.00 12.76 -1.10
C SER A 20 -4.88 12.05 0.26
N ILE A 21 -5.59 10.93 0.41
CA ILE A 21 -5.45 9.98 1.51
C ILE A 21 -4.85 8.70 0.94
N ILE A 22 -3.66 8.32 1.43
CA ILE A 22 -2.89 7.20 0.90
C ILE A 22 -2.76 6.12 1.97
N CYS A 23 -3.10 4.89 1.60
CA CYS A 23 -3.03 3.72 2.47
C CYS A 23 -2.00 2.71 1.94
N THR A 24 -1.22 2.10 2.83
CA THR A 24 -0.36 0.97 2.42
C THR A 24 -1.17 -0.32 2.41
N THR A 25 -1.52 -0.81 1.22
CA THR A 25 -2.15 -2.12 0.99
C THR A 25 -1.06 -3.19 0.92
N SER A 26 -1.17 -4.15 0.00
CA SER A 26 -0.18 -5.18 -0.31
C SER A 26 -0.62 -5.87 -1.59
N VAL A 27 0.32 -6.42 -2.36
CA VAL A 27 -0.01 -7.27 -3.53
C VAL A 27 -0.97 -8.41 -3.18
N VAL A 28 -0.96 -8.88 -1.91
CA VAL A 28 -1.85 -9.97 -1.48
C VAL A 28 -3.33 -9.56 -1.48
N SER A 29 -3.64 -8.26 -1.56
CA SER A 29 -5.00 -7.75 -1.79
C SER A 29 -5.55 -8.10 -3.17
N GLU A 30 -4.69 -8.49 -4.12
CA GLU A 30 -5.07 -8.75 -5.51
C GLU A 30 -4.81 -10.22 -5.89
N ILE A 31 -3.69 -10.80 -5.44
CA ILE A 31 -3.26 -12.15 -5.85
C ILE A 31 -3.35 -13.20 -4.71
N GLY A 32 -3.80 -12.80 -3.52
CA GLY A 32 -3.83 -13.65 -2.34
C GLY A 32 -2.46 -13.87 -1.66
N GLY A 33 -2.48 -14.53 -0.49
CA GLY A 33 -1.31 -14.70 0.38
C GLY A 33 -0.40 -15.90 0.05
N GLY A 34 -0.68 -16.63 -1.03
CA GLY A 34 0.06 -17.83 -1.45
C GLY A 34 0.10 -18.95 -0.38
N ARG A 35 1.06 -19.88 -0.54
CA ARG A 35 1.24 -21.07 0.33
C ARG A 35 1.57 -20.77 1.79
N ARG A 36 1.89 -19.53 2.17
CA ARG A 36 2.34 -19.16 3.53
C ARG A 36 1.21 -18.64 4.45
N GLY A 37 -0.05 -18.93 4.13
CA GLY A 37 -1.10 -19.04 5.17
C GLY A 37 -1.40 -17.79 5.99
N ARG A 38 -1.33 -16.58 5.42
CA ARG A 38 -1.69 -15.36 6.15
C ARG A 38 -3.14 -14.94 5.87
N HIS A 39 -4.11 -15.84 6.09
CA HIS A 39 -5.52 -15.60 5.77
C HIS A 39 -6.06 -14.30 6.39
N GLY A 40 -5.75 -14.04 7.67
CA GLY A 40 -6.15 -12.80 8.33
C GLY A 40 -5.52 -11.54 7.73
N TYR A 41 -4.24 -11.59 7.36
CA TYR A 41 -3.56 -10.48 6.69
C TYR A 41 -4.13 -10.25 5.28
N THR A 42 -4.34 -11.32 4.51
CA THR A 42 -4.96 -11.27 3.19
C THR A 42 -6.36 -10.69 3.26
N ALA A 43 -7.19 -11.15 4.19
CA ALA A 43 -8.53 -10.62 4.43
C ALA A 43 -8.49 -9.15 4.82
N SER A 44 -7.61 -8.76 5.75
CA SER A 44 -7.42 -7.37 6.17
C SER A 44 -7.02 -6.47 4.99
N LYS A 45 -6.10 -6.93 4.14
CA LYS A 45 -5.59 -6.17 2.99
C LYS A 45 -6.60 -6.10 1.83
N HIS A 46 -7.41 -7.14 1.60
CA HIS A 46 -8.56 -7.05 0.69
C HIS A 46 -9.63 -6.09 1.22
N GLY A 47 -9.94 -6.17 2.52
CA GLY A 47 -10.89 -5.26 3.15
C GLY A 47 -10.43 -3.80 3.05
N LEU A 48 -9.13 -3.54 3.23
CA LEU A 48 -8.56 -2.21 3.02
C LEU A 48 -8.73 -1.73 1.58
N LEU A 49 -8.47 -2.58 0.58
CA LEU A 49 -8.65 -2.24 -0.82
C LEU A 49 -10.13 -1.91 -1.15
N GLY A 50 -11.07 -2.70 -0.61
CA GLY A 50 -12.51 -2.42 -0.72
C GLY A 50 -12.90 -1.08 -0.08
N LEU A 51 -12.36 -0.77 1.10
CA LEU A 51 -12.59 0.51 1.77
C LEU A 51 -12.05 1.70 0.97
N ILE A 52 -10.86 1.57 0.36
CA ILE A 52 -10.28 2.61 -0.50
C ILE A 52 -11.20 2.87 -1.69
N ARG A 53 -11.62 1.82 -2.40
CA ARG A 53 -12.54 1.93 -3.56
C ARG A 53 -13.86 2.59 -3.15
N SER A 54 -14.47 2.13 -2.05
CA SER A 54 -15.73 2.70 -1.54
C SER A 54 -15.59 4.17 -1.13
N ALA A 55 -14.54 4.52 -0.39
CA ALA A 55 -14.31 5.89 0.06
C ALA A 55 -13.99 6.86 -1.09
N SER A 56 -13.23 6.40 -2.09
CA SER A 56 -12.87 7.22 -3.25
C SER A 56 -14.09 7.75 -4.00
N GLY A 57 -15.13 6.92 -4.19
CA GLY A 57 -16.36 7.33 -4.87
C GLY A 57 -17.16 8.38 -4.09
N GLY A 58 -17.21 8.29 -2.76
CA GLY A 58 -17.95 9.24 -1.92
C GLY A 58 -17.23 10.57 -1.67
N LEU A 59 -15.90 10.55 -1.65
CA LEU A 59 -15.08 11.70 -1.29
C LEU A 59 -14.59 12.54 -2.48
N GLY A 60 -14.67 12.00 -3.70
CA GLY A 60 -14.29 12.71 -4.92
C GLY A 60 -15.02 14.04 -5.11
N LYS A 61 -16.28 14.15 -4.68
CA LYS A 61 -17.06 15.41 -4.73
C LYS A 61 -16.46 16.55 -3.89
N TYR A 62 -15.59 16.23 -2.92
CA TYR A 62 -14.88 17.21 -2.11
C TYR A 62 -13.45 17.46 -2.62
N GLY A 63 -13.07 16.90 -3.76
CA GLY A 63 -11.71 16.97 -4.28
C GLY A 63 -10.71 16.18 -3.43
N ILE A 64 -11.17 15.14 -2.73
CA ILE A 64 -10.32 14.25 -1.91
C ILE A 64 -10.16 12.92 -2.65
N ARG A 65 -8.92 12.60 -3.01
CA ARG A 65 -8.52 11.31 -3.61
C ARG A 65 -8.23 10.32 -2.50
N VAL A 66 -8.62 9.05 -2.68
CA VAL A 66 -8.26 7.97 -1.75
C VAL A 66 -7.64 6.85 -2.54
N ASN A 67 -6.36 6.55 -2.26
CA ASN A 67 -5.58 5.58 -3.01
C ASN A 67 -4.83 4.62 -2.09
N GLY A 68 -4.33 3.53 -2.67
CA GLY A 68 -3.49 2.57 -1.99
C GLY A 68 -2.21 2.29 -2.76
N VAL A 69 -1.08 2.20 -2.05
CA VAL A 69 0.15 1.62 -2.58
C VAL A 69 0.19 0.15 -2.19
N ALA A 70 0.38 -0.74 -3.16
CA ALA A 70 0.43 -2.19 -2.97
C ALA A 70 1.84 -2.74 -3.19
N PRO A 71 2.74 -2.70 -2.19
CA PRO A 71 4.06 -3.28 -2.35
C PRO A 71 4.00 -4.79 -2.58
N TYR A 72 4.92 -5.26 -3.44
CA TYR A 72 5.37 -6.65 -3.39
C TYR A 72 6.26 -6.85 -2.15
N ALA A 73 6.70 -8.08 -1.89
CA ALA A 73 7.59 -8.33 -0.77
C ALA A 73 9.00 -7.75 -1.05
N LEU A 74 9.58 -7.10 -0.04
CA LEU A 74 10.88 -6.46 -0.07
C LEU A 74 11.55 -6.52 1.32
N ALA A 75 12.84 -6.24 1.40
CA ALA A 75 13.58 -6.21 2.66
C ALA A 75 13.16 -5.00 3.52
N THR A 76 12.64 -5.31 4.71
CA THR A 76 12.22 -4.36 5.74
C THR A 76 12.29 -5.07 7.10
N PRO A 77 12.15 -4.37 8.23
CA PRO A 77 12.03 -5.03 9.54
C PRO A 77 10.90 -6.07 9.65
N MET A 78 9.93 -6.07 8.72
CA MET A 78 8.84 -7.07 8.66
C MET A 78 9.29 -8.41 8.06
N THR A 79 10.37 -8.42 7.27
CA THR A 79 10.79 -9.57 6.44
C THR A 79 12.23 -9.99 6.69
N SER A 80 13.07 -9.12 7.27
CA SER A 80 14.48 -9.35 7.56
C SER A 80 14.88 -8.65 8.87
N HIS A 81 15.86 -9.21 9.58
CA HIS A 81 16.34 -8.68 10.87
C HIS A 81 17.84 -8.33 10.86
N ASP A 82 18.54 -8.72 9.81
CA ASP A 82 19.97 -8.51 9.59
C ASP A 82 20.25 -8.42 8.07
N GLU A 83 21.51 -8.14 7.71
CA GLU A 83 21.93 -8.01 6.30
C GLU A 83 21.80 -9.32 5.52
N GLU A 84 22.06 -10.46 6.15
CA GLU A 84 21.97 -11.77 5.51
C GLU A 84 20.53 -12.10 5.11
N THR A 85 19.59 -11.93 6.04
CA THR A 85 18.17 -12.14 5.79
C THR A 85 17.61 -11.11 4.81
N ALA A 86 18.10 -9.87 4.83
CA ALA A 86 17.72 -8.85 3.86
C ALA A 86 18.16 -9.25 2.44
N LYS A 87 19.42 -9.67 2.27
CA LYS A 87 19.92 -10.16 0.98
C LYS A 87 19.13 -11.36 0.48
N ARG A 88 18.86 -12.34 1.35
CA ARG A 88 18.06 -13.52 1.00
C ARG A 88 16.64 -13.15 0.55
N VAL A 89 16.01 -12.20 1.23
CA VAL A 89 14.68 -11.68 0.86
C VAL A 89 14.73 -11.03 -0.52
N GLU A 90 15.75 -10.22 -0.79
CA GLU A 90 15.93 -9.55 -2.08
C GLU A 90 16.19 -10.53 -3.22
N ASP A 91 17.05 -11.52 -3.01
CA ASP A 91 17.34 -12.58 -3.98
C ASP A 91 16.09 -13.42 -4.27
N ASP A 92 15.39 -13.89 -3.23
CA ASP A 92 14.18 -14.71 -3.35
C ASP A 92 13.06 -13.99 -4.12
N PHE A 93 12.79 -12.73 -3.77
CA PHE A 93 11.73 -11.95 -4.39
C PHE A 93 12.13 -11.35 -5.73
N GLY A 94 13.41 -11.00 -5.92
CA GLY A 94 13.94 -10.55 -7.21
C GLY A 94 13.88 -11.67 -8.26
N ALA A 95 14.18 -12.91 -7.89
CA ALA A 95 14.06 -14.07 -8.78
C ALA A 95 12.62 -14.31 -9.23
N ARG A 96 11.65 -14.12 -8.32
CA ARG A 96 10.21 -14.29 -8.58
C ARG A 96 9.55 -13.09 -9.25
N GLY A 97 10.15 -11.91 -9.15
CA GLY A 97 9.65 -10.68 -9.75
C GLY A 97 9.53 -10.80 -11.26
N ILE A 98 8.50 -10.16 -11.82
CA ILE A 98 8.28 -10.10 -13.27
C ILE A 98 9.33 -9.20 -13.92
N LEU A 99 9.61 -8.05 -13.30
CA LEU A 99 10.62 -7.10 -13.77
C LEU A 99 12.03 -7.58 -13.40
N LYS A 100 12.70 -8.23 -14.34
CA LYS A 100 14.05 -8.80 -14.13
C LYS A 100 15.10 -7.71 -13.97
N GLY A 101 16.08 -7.95 -13.11
CA GLY A 101 17.17 -7.02 -12.81
C GLY A 101 16.80 -5.89 -11.84
N VAL A 102 15.54 -5.81 -11.39
CA VAL A 102 15.10 -4.80 -10.43
C VAL A 102 14.86 -5.43 -9.06
N VAL A 103 15.55 -4.91 -8.05
CA VAL A 103 15.30 -5.23 -6.65
C VAL A 103 14.38 -4.17 -6.07
N LEU A 104 13.19 -4.56 -5.60
CA LEU A 104 12.28 -3.63 -4.94
C LEU A 104 12.87 -3.20 -3.59
N LYS A 105 12.96 -1.88 -3.37
CA LYS A 105 13.47 -1.25 -2.15
C LYS A 105 12.41 -0.32 -1.57
N ALA A 106 12.58 0.07 -0.31
CA ALA A 106 11.65 0.96 0.39
C ALA A 106 11.45 2.31 -0.34
N HIS A 107 12.52 2.86 -0.96
CA HIS A 107 12.43 4.12 -1.68
C HIS A 107 11.53 4.06 -2.92
N HIS A 108 11.43 2.91 -3.60
CA HIS A 108 10.50 2.73 -4.72
C HIS A 108 9.03 2.85 -4.25
N VAL A 109 8.72 2.30 -3.07
CA VAL A 109 7.39 2.43 -2.45
C VAL A 109 7.13 3.89 -2.03
N ALA A 110 8.14 4.56 -1.48
CA ALA A 110 8.05 5.97 -1.11
C ALA A 110 7.79 6.88 -2.31
N GLN A 111 8.46 6.63 -3.45
CA GLN A 111 8.24 7.37 -4.69
C GLN A 111 6.81 7.18 -5.23
N ALA A 112 6.27 5.96 -5.17
CA ALA A 112 4.87 5.72 -5.55
C ALA A 112 3.88 6.45 -4.62
N ALA A 113 4.17 6.50 -3.31
CA ALA A 113 3.37 7.27 -2.37
C ALA A 113 3.49 8.78 -2.62
N LEU A 114 4.68 9.28 -2.96
CA LEU A 114 4.90 10.69 -3.29
C LEU A 114 4.10 11.09 -4.53
N PHE A 115 4.13 10.28 -5.58
CA PHE A 115 3.31 10.48 -6.78
C PHE A 115 1.80 10.55 -6.43
N LEU A 116 1.31 9.63 -5.60
CA LEU A 116 -0.09 9.68 -5.18
C LEU A 116 -0.42 10.90 -4.30
N ALA A 117 0.58 11.53 -3.69
CA ALA A 117 0.43 12.72 -2.86
C ALA A 117 0.59 14.03 -3.65
N SER A 118 1.17 13.99 -4.85
CA SER A 118 1.33 15.14 -5.75
C SER A 118 0.07 15.42 -6.57
N ASP A 119 0.12 16.51 -7.34
CA ASP A 119 -0.90 16.91 -8.31
C ASP A 119 -0.73 16.26 -9.69
N ASP A 120 0.45 15.65 -9.95
CA ASP A 120 0.72 14.78 -11.10
C ASP A 120 -0.18 13.53 -11.10
#